data_AF-A0A8S3B3R1-F1
#
_entry.id   AF-A0A8S3B3R1-F1
#
_cell.length_a   1.000
_cell.length_b   1.000
_cell.length_c   1.000
_cell.angle_alpha   90.00
_cell.angle_beta   90.00
_cell.angle_gamma   90.00
#
_symmetry.space_group_name_H-M   'P 1'
#
loop_
_entity.id
_entity.type
_entity.pdbx_description
1 polymer ?
#
loop_
_entity_poly.entity_id
_entity_poly.type
_entity_poly.pdbx_seq_one_letter_code
_entity_poly.pdbx_strand_id
1 'polypeptide(L)'
;NTVLDREKCNCSSDSLCVGIVHNRSICLCVSHNDRISLTNFTRACQDGFSGKRCEYEDVKIDISFCGISIPQSLLVHFITVREHDLENKFYLTVLQQIYTPSVTIQTKIAQSQYCPHIRELFNQTLIAYPILRRINYYHHACMKDSNLVCFHDNELFICLCTEEKHANCFYLILI
;
A
#
# COMPACT_ATOMS: atom_id res chain seq x y z
N ASN A 1 -31.66 13.66 -18.20
CA ASN A 1 -32.55 13.82 -17.03
C ASN A 1 -32.80 12.49 -16.36
N THR A 2 -31.99 12.17 -15.34
CA THR A 2 -32.39 11.39 -14.16
C THR A 2 -31.22 11.48 -13.17
N VAL A 3 -31.20 12.57 -12.42
CA VAL A 3 -30.57 12.59 -11.11
C VAL A 3 -31.35 11.56 -10.30
N LEU A 4 -30.79 10.37 -10.07
CA LEU A 4 -31.45 9.38 -9.22
C LEU A 4 -31.44 9.89 -7.79
N ASP A 5 -32.63 9.97 -7.19
CA ASP A 5 -32.90 10.43 -5.83
C ASP A 5 -31.90 9.87 -4.80
N ARG A 6 -31.31 10.78 -4.02
CA ARG A 6 -30.58 10.46 -2.79
C ARG A 6 -31.41 9.65 -1.79
N GLU A 7 -32.74 9.63 -1.92
CA GLU A 7 -33.66 9.02 -0.97
C GLU A 7 -33.67 7.47 -0.97
N LYS A 8 -32.99 6.81 -1.91
CA LYS A 8 -32.99 5.32 -1.98
C LYS A 8 -31.69 4.64 -1.55
N CYS A 9 -30.63 5.40 -1.24
CA CYS A 9 -29.36 4.83 -0.82
C CYS A 9 -29.16 4.95 0.69
N ASN A 10 -28.67 3.88 1.33
CA ASN A 10 -28.25 3.92 2.73
C ASN A 10 -26.72 4.05 2.79
N CYS A 11 -26.21 5.25 2.52
CA CYS A 11 -24.78 5.59 2.58
C CYS A 11 -24.50 6.55 3.74
N SER A 12 -23.28 6.50 4.27
CA SER A 12 -22.80 7.51 5.22
C SER A 12 -22.77 8.89 4.57
N SER A 13 -22.92 9.95 5.38
CA SER A 13 -23.01 11.35 4.90
C SER A 13 -21.78 11.85 4.14
N ASP A 14 -20.64 11.19 4.33
CA ASP A 14 -19.34 11.45 3.68
C ASP A 14 -19.11 10.58 2.44
N SER A 15 -20.08 9.75 2.05
CA SER A 15 -19.98 8.80 0.94
C SER A 15 -20.87 9.21 -0.22
N LEU A 16 -20.36 9.05 -1.44
CA LEU A 16 -21.12 9.25 -2.67
C LEU A 16 -21.90 7.97 -3.03
N CYS A 17 -23.23 8.06 -3.15
CA CYS A 17 -24.01 6.95 -3.72
C CYS A 17 -23.82 6.90 -5.23
N VAL A 18 -23.35 5.78 -5.75
CA VAL A 18 -23.14 5.56 -7.18
C VAL A 18 -24.20 4.66 -7.80
N GLY A 19 -24.94 3.91 -6.96
CA GLY A 19 -26.07 3.10 -7.41
C GLY A 19 -26.51 2.06 -6.39
N ILE A 20 -27.43 1.19 -6.79
CA ILE A 20 -27.96 0.09 -5.96
C ILE A 20 -27.92 -1.19 -6.80
N VAL A 21 -27.37 -2.27 -6.24
CA VAL A 21 -27.38 -3.61 -6.85
C VAL A 21 -27.92 -4.60 -5.82
N HIS A 22 -28.92 -5.40 -6.20
CA HIS A 22 -29.58 -6.39 -5.32
C HIS A 22 -29.98 -5.83 -3.94
N ASN A 23 -30.61 -4.63 -3.93
CA ASN A 23 -31.01 -3.93 -2.70
C ASN A 23 -29.85 -3.50 -1.77
N ARG A 24 -28.59 -3.57 -2.23
CA ARG A 24 -27.42 -3.03 -1.53
C ARG A 24 -26.96 -1.75 -2.21
N SER A 25 -26.77 -0.71 -1.39
CA SER A 25 -26.23 0.57 -1.85
C SER A 25 -24.73 0.43 -2.16
N ILE A 26 -24.29 0.98 -3.28
CA ILE A 26 -22.88 1.12 -3.62
C ILE A 26 -22.45 2.52 -3.23
N CYS A 27 -21.69 2.60 -2.14
CA CYS A 27 -21.20 3.83 -1.57
C CYS A 27 -19.70 3.95 -1.83
N LEU A 28 -19.26 5.09 -2.38
CA LEU A 28 -17.86 5.40 -2.61
C LEU A 28 -17.41 6.49 -1.64
N CYS A 29 -16.44 6.20 -0.79
CA CYS A 29 -15.81 7.20 0.06
C CYS A 29 -14.90 8.06 -0.81
N VAL A 30 -15.34 9.29 -1.08
CA VAL A 30 -14.58 10.24 -1.91
C VAL A 30 -14.09 11.36 -1.02
N SER A 31 -12.77 11.48 -0.89
CA SER A 31 -12.15 12.57 -0.14
C SER A 31 -12.50 13.90 -0.83
N HIS A 32 -12.85 14.90 -0.03
CA HIS A 32 -13.50 16.15 -0.44
C HIS A 32 -12.75 16.97 -1.51
N ASN A 33 -11.50 16.61 -1.85
CA ASN A 33 -10.61 17.32 -2.77
C ASN A 33 -10.36 16.65 -4.12
N ASP A 34 -10.89 15.44 -4.38
CA ASP A 34 -10.75 14.84 -5.70
C ASP A 34 -11.95 15.27 -6.57
N ARG A 35 -11.72 16.27 -7.44
CA ARG A 35 -12.60 16.54 -8.58
C ARG A 35 -12.57 15.31 -9.50
N ILE A 36 -13.43 14.33 -9.21
CA ILE A 36 -13.64 13.16 -10.06
C ILE A 36 -14.23 13.67 -11.37
N SER A 37 -13.44 13.61 -12.45
CA SER A 37 -13.97 13.76 -13.80
C SER A 37 -14.98 12.63 -14.01
N LEU A 38 -16.28 12.96 -13.97
CA LEU A 38 -17.40 12.02 -14.11
C LEU A 38 -17.43 11.25 -15.46
N THR A 39 -16.46 11.45 -16.33
CA THR A 39 -16.35 10.81 -17.64
C THR A 39 -15.64 9.45 -17.61
N ASN A 40 -14.99 9.12 -16.49
CA ASN A 40 -14.14 7.93 -16.34
C ASN A 40 -14.62 6.95 -15.27
N PHE A 41 -15.94 6.74 -15.15
CA PHE A 41 -16.43 5.59 -14.38
C PHE A 41 -16.24 4.31 -15.20
N THR A 42 -15.37 3.44 -14.73
CA THR A 42 -15.39 2.01 -15.09
C THR A 42 -16.56 1.39 -14.34
N ARG A 43 -17.48 0.73 -15.05
CA ARG A 43 -18.58 0.01 -14.38
C ARG A 43 -18.02 -1.15 -13.58
N ALA A 44 -18.65 -1.45 -12.44
CA ALA A 44 -18.48 -2.75 -11.81
C ALA A 44 -19.15 -3.80 -12.70
N CYS A 45 -18.38 -4.74 -13.22
CA CYS A 45 -18.85 -5.83 -14.06
C CYS A 45 -19.27 -7.04 -13.22
N GLN A 46 -20.12 -7.90 -13.80
CA GLN A 46 -20.36 -9.22 -13.22
C GLN A 46 -19.09 -10.07 -13.32
N ASP A 47 -18.91 -11.00 -12.39
CA ASP A 47 -17.77 -11.92 -12.39
C ASP A 47 -17.65 -12.61 -13.75
N GLY A 48 -16.48 -12.52 -14.38
CA GLY A 48 -16.22 -13.10 -15.70
C GLY A 48 -16.32 -12.12 -16.87
N PHE A 49 -16.52 -10.82 -16.63
CA PHE A 49 -16.56 -9.79 -17.68
C PHE A 49 -15.75 -8.54 -17.32
N SER A 50 -15.09 -7.94 -18.32
CA SER A 50 -14.28 -6.72 -18.21
C SER A 50 -14.56 -5.71 -19.32
N GLY A 51 -14.06 -4.48 -19.15
CA GLY A 51 -14.18 -3.39 -20.12
C GLY A 51 -14.99 -2.19 -19.59
N LYS A 52 -15.01 -1.08 -20.33
CA LYS A 52 -15.71 0.15 -19.87
C LYS A 52 -17.24 -0.07 -19.80
N ARG A 53 -17.74 -1.06 -20.54
CA ARG A 53 -19.14 -1.47 -20.63
C ARG A 53 -19.32 -2.97 -20.33
N CYS A 54 -18.32 -3.65 -19.76
CA CYS A 54 -18.34 -5.11 -19.54
C CYS A 54 -18.51 -5.90 -20.84
N GLU A 55 -17.84 -5.43 -21.90
CA GLU A 55 -17.95 -5.94 -23.27
C GLU A 55 -17.00 -7.11 -23.57
N TYR A 56 -16.00 -7.35 -22.71
CA TYR A 56 -15.03 -8.42 -22.87
C TYR A 56 -15.33 -9.54 -21.87
N GLU A 57 -15.31 -10.78 -22.32
CA GLU A 57 -15.36 -11.96 -21.45
C GLU A 57 -13.96 -12.19 -20.88
N ASP A 58 -13.86 -12.35 -19.57
CA ASP A 58 -12.59 -12.55 -18.88
C ASP A 58 -12.05 -13.95 -19.18
N VAL A 59 -10.79 -14.01 -19.60
CA VAL A 59 -10.08 -15.28 -19.74
C VAL A 59 -9.44 -15.63 -18.41
N LYS A 60 -9.93 -16.69 -17.77
CA LYS A 60 -9.33 -17.21 -16.54
C LYS A 60 -8.03 -17.94 -16.86
N ILE A 61 -6.90 -17.37 -16.44
CA ILE A 61 -5.59 -18.04 -16.47
C ILE A 61 -5.32 -18.57 -15.06
N ASP A 62 -5.47 -19.88 -14.87
CA ASP A 62 -5.09 -20.56 -13.62
C ASP A 62 -3.57 -20.84 -13.65
N ILE A 63 -2.80 -20.01 -12.95
CA ILE A 63 -1.36 -20.23 -12.73
C ILE A 63 -1.19 -20.94 -11.39
N SER A 64 -0.79 -22.21 -11.44
CA SER A 64 -0.44 -22.99 -10.25
C SER A 64 1.08 -23.13 -10.14
N PHE A 65 1.62 -22.69 -9.01
CA PHE A 65 3.04 -22.88 -8.71
C PHE A 65 3.20 -24.16 -7.88
N CYS A 66 3.99 -25.12 -8.37
CA CYS A 66 4.37 -26.32 -7.63
C CYS A 66 5.89 -26.31 -7.44
N GLY A 67 6.36 -26.50 -6.20
CA GLY A 67 7.80 -26.66 -5.91
C GLY A 67 8.61 -25.39 -5.67
N ILE A 68 7.98 -24.23 -5.43
CA ILE A 68 8.69 -23.02 -5.00
C ILE A 68 8.62 -22.92 -3.47
N SER A 69 9.74 -23.04 -2.77
CA SER A 69 9.84 -22.75 -1.33
C SER A 69 9.84 -21.24 -1.11
N ILE A 70 8.66 -20.62 -1.27
CA ILE A 70 8.46 -19.22 -0.88
C ILE A 70 8.49 -19.21 0.65
N PRO A 71 9.40 -18.47 1.31
CA PRO A 71 9.31 -18.32 2.76
C PRO A 71 7.98 -17.65 3.09
N GLN A 72 7.08 -18.39 3.74
CA GLN A 72 5.73 -17.92 4.09
C GLN A 72 5.74 -16.78 5.11
N SER A 73 6.90 -16.53 5.72
CA SER A 73 7.11 -15.46 6.68
C SER A 73 8.55 -14.96 6.63
N LEU A 74 8.71 -13.65 6.78
CA LEU A 74 9.98 -12.97 6.91
C LEU A 74 10.00 -12.37 8.32
N LEU A 75 10.95 -12.76 9.15
CA LEU A 75 11.12 -12.10 10.45
C LEU A 75 12.02 -10.88 10.25
N VAL A 76 11.47 -9.71 10.52
CA VAL A 76 12.16 -8.43 10.39
C VAL A 76 12.28 -7.78 11.77
N HIS A 77 13.49 -7.44 12.19
CA HIS A 77 13.72 -6.75 13.45
C HIS A 77 14.13 -5.30 13.22
N PHE A 78 13.25 -4.38 13.60
CA PHE A 78 13.50 -2.95 13.57
C PHE A 78 13.89 -2.44 14.95
N ILE A 79 14.94 -1.63 15.01
CA ILE A 79 15.28 -0.87 16.21
C ILE A 79 14.85 0.58 15.96
N THR A 80 14.03 1.10 16.88
CA THR A 80 13.67 2.52 16.89
C THR A 80 14.58 3.23 17.87
N VAL A 81 15.33 4.23 17.38
CA VAL A 81 16.13 5.11 18.24
C VAL A 81 15.39 6.42 18.38
N ARG A 82 14.96 6.72 19.62
CA ARG A 82 14.34 8.01 19.96
C ARG A 82 15.43 9.01 20.33
N GLU A 83 15.57 10.07 19.56
CA GLU A 83 16.36 11.24 19.94
C GLU A 83 15.41 12.29 20.53
N HIS A 84 15.84 12.95 21.61
CA HIS A 84 14.99 13.72 22.54
C HIS A 84 14.21 14.90 21.88
N ASP A 85 14.54 15.27 20.63
CA ASP A 85 13.96 16.39 19.88
C ASP A 85 13.76 16.12 18.36
N LEU A 86 13.80 14.86 17.89
CA LEU A 86 13.73 14.52 16.44
C LEU A 86 12.71 13.41 16.13
N GLU A 87 12.25 13.34 14.86
CA GLU A 87 11.44 12.22 14.35
C GLU A 87 12.16 10.88 14.64
N ASN A 88 11.38 9.85 14.99
CA ASN A 88 11.89 8.51 15.30
C ASN A 88 12.74 7.97 14.14
N LYS A 89 13.98 7.55 14.43
CA LYS A 89 14.86 6.93 13.44
C LYS A 89 14.66 5.42 13.45
N PHE A 90 14.37 4.87 12.27
CA PHE A 90 14.17 3.44 12.06
C PHE A 90 15.40 2.81 11.41
N TYR A 91 15.86 1.71 11.99
CA TYR A 91 16.98 0.93 11.46
C TYR A 91 16.56 -0.51 11.22
N LEU A 92 16.81 -1.02 10.01
CA LEU A 92 16.65 -2.42 9.64
C LEU A 92 17.89 -3.21 10.11
N THR A 93 17.78 -3.88 11.25
CA THR A 93 18.96 -4.47 11.90
C THR A 93 19.16 -5.95 11.60
N VAL A 94 18.08 -6.69 11.34
CA VAL A 94 18.11 -8.10 10.94
C VAL A 94 16.95 -8.42 9.98
N LEU A 95 17.30 -9.14 8.92
CA LEU A 95 16.37 -9.75 7.97
C LEU A 95 16.57 -11.26 8.01
N GLN A 96 15.64 -12.00 8.60
CA GLN A 96 15.69 -13.47 8.68
C GLN A 96 14.69 -14.10 7.72
N GLN A 97 15.22 -14.76 6.69
CA GLN A 97 14.44 -15.54 5.73
C GLN A 97 14.07 -16.93 6.26
N ILE A 98 14.85 -17.46 7.21
CA ILE A 98 14.59 -18.74 7.88
C ILE A 98 14.46 -18.46 9.37
N TYR A 99 13.25 -18.60 9.90
CA TYR A 99 13.00 -18.44 11.34
C TYR A 99 13.69 -19.57 12.10
N THR A 100 14.57 -19.20 13.03
CA THR A 100 15.26 -20.13 13.92
C THR A 100 14.96 -19.73 15.37
N PRO A 101 14.24 -20.56 16.13
CA PRO A 101 13.91 -20.23 17.51
C PRO A 101 15.19 -20.12 18.36
N SER A 102 15.20 -19.16 19.29
CA SER A 102 16.28 -18.95 20.28
C SER A 102 17.63 -18.48 19.73
N VAL A 103 17.69 -17.87 18.54
CA VAL A 103 18.91 -17.20 18.06
C VAL A 103 19.14 -15.90 18.84
N THR A 104 20.33 -15.75 19.43
CA THR A 104 20.79 -14.47 19.97
C THR A 104 21.26 -13.60 18.82
N ILE A 105 20.49 -12.56 18.50
CA ILE A 105 20.83 -11.58 17.47
C ILE A 105 21.81 -10.56 18.07
N GLN A 106 23.06 -10.57 17.61
CA GLN A 106 24.04 -9.52 17.90
C GLN A 106 24.26 -8.68 16.65
N THR A 107 23.77 -7.44 16.66
CA THR A 107 23.88 -6.51 15.53
C THR A 107 24.29 -5.13 16.04
N LYS A 108 25.04 -4.39 15.22
CA LYS A 108 25.44 -3.01 15.49
C LYS A 108 24.65 -2.12 14.55
N ILE A 109 24.16 -0.98 15.06
CA ILE A 109 23.48 0.02 14.24
C ILE A 109 24.53 0.70 13.35
N ALA A 110 24.31 0.64 12.04
CA ALA A 110 25.11 1.32 11.03
C ALA A 110 24.23 2.24 10.16
N GLN A 111 24.84 3.29 9.58
CA GLN A 111 24.10 4.22 8.71
C GLN A 111 23.52 3.53 7.48
N SER A 112 24.15 2.45 6.99
CA SER A 112 23.62 1.64 5.88
C SER A 112 22.34 0.88 6.21
N GLN A 113 21.99 0.74 7.50
CA GLN A 113 20.76 0.11 7.97
C GLN A 113 19.65 1.13 8.21
N TYR A 114 19.94 2.42 8.10
CA TYR A 114 18.96 3.47 8.30
C TYR A 114 17.87 3.41 7.21
N CYS A 115 16.62 3.34 7.63
CA CYS A 115 15.48 3.47 6.73
C CYS A 115 15.04 4.94 6.75
N PRO A 116 15.28 5.71 5.66
CA PRO A 116 14.87 7.11 5.58
C PRO A 116 13.36 7.28 5.59
N HIS A 117 12.91 8.48 5.99
CA HIS A 117 11.51 8.85 5.89
C HIS A 117 11.15 9.11 4.41
N ILE A 118 9.93 8.77 3.99
CA ILE A 118 9.48 8.93 2.60
C ILE A 118 9.61 10.38 2.09
N ARG A 119 9.56 11.36 3.02
CA ARG A 119 9.76 12.80 2.76
C ARG A 119 11.15 13.12 2.21
N GLU A 120 12.15 12.30 2.51
CA GLU A 120 13.51 12.45 2.00
C GLU A 120 13.62 11.85 0.58
N LEU A 121 12.74 10.92 0.22
CA LEU A 121 12.78 10.19 -1.04
C LEU A 121 11.92 10.84 -2.13
N PHE A 122 10.81 11.45 -1.72
CA PHE A 122 9.79 11.98 -2.62
C PHE A 122 9.75 13.51 -2.65
N ASN A 123 9.34 14.04 -3.80
CA ASN A 123 9.08 15.46 -3.96
C ASN A 123 7.84 15.90 -3.16
N GLN A 124 7.76 17.20 -2.84
CA GLN A 124 6.67 17.79 -2.07
C GLN A 124 5.26 17.45 -2.62
N THR A 125 5.11 17.36 -3.95
CA THR A 125 3.84 16.97 -4.59
C THR A 125 3.38 15.57 -4.18
N LEU A 126 4.30 14.58 -4.17
CA LEU A 126 3.97 13.20 -3.81
C LEU A 126 3.69 13.08 -2.31
N ILE A 127 4.41 13.82 -1.48
CA ILE A 127 4.17 13.88 -0.02
C ILE A 127 2.80 14.47 0.30
N ALA A 128 2.35 15.45 -0.47
CA ALA A 128 1.04 16.07 -0.29
C ALA A 128 -0.15 15.16 -0.67
N TYR A 129 0.08 14.06 -1.39
CA TYR A 129 -0.99 13.12 -1.72
C TYR A 129 -1.50 12.37 -0.50
N PRO A 130 -2.79 12.02 -0.44
CA PRO A 130 -3.31 11.09 0.56
C PRO A 130 -2.57 9.74 0.51
N ILE A 131 -2.51 9.05 1.64
CA ILE A 131 -1.73 7.80 1.80
C ILE A 131 -2.07 6.76 0.73
N LEU A 132 -3.36 6.55 0.43
CA LEU A 132 -3.83 5.58 -0.57
C LEU A 132 -3.30 5.88 -1.98
N ARG A 133 -3.13 7.16 -2.32
CA ARG A 133 -2.56 7.57 -3.61
C ARG A 133 -1.04 7.52 -3.59
N ARG A 134 -0.43 7.82 -2.45
CA ARG A 134 1.03 7.85 -2.27
C ARG A 134 1.65 6.45 -2.32
N ILE A 135 0.95 5.43 -1.81
CA ILE A 135 1.37 4.02 -1.84
C ILE A 135 1.65 3.54 -3.28
N ASN A 136 0.89 4.01 -4.27
CA ASN A 136 1.11 3.64 -5.68
C ASN A 136 2.48 4.07 -6.22
N TYR A 137 3.17 4.99 -5.54
CA TYR A 137 4.50 5.48 -5.92
C TYR A 137 5.63 4.82 -5.13
N TYR A 138 5.36 3.98 -4.14
CA TYR A 138 6.39 3.39 -3.29
C TYR A 138 7.41 2.55 -4.05
N HIS A 139 6.97 1.82 -5.09
CA HIS A 139 7.89 1.11 -5.97
C HIS A 139 8.88 2.06 -6.67
N HIS A 140 8.45 3.28 -7.01
CA HIS A 140 9.32 4.30 -7.59
C HIS A 140 10.45 4.73 -6.64
N ALA A 141 10.24 4.68 -5.31
CA ALA A 141 11.32 4.92 -4.35
C ALA A 141 12.45 3.90 -4.53
N CYS A 142 12.11 2.61 -4.56
CA CYS A 142 13.05 1.51 -4.74
C CYS A 142 13.68 1.49 -6.14
N MET A 143 12.96 1.95 -7.17
CA MET A 143 13.51 2.05 -8.53
C MET A 143 14.51 3.20 -8.68
N LYS A 144 14.30 4.31 -7.97
CA LYS A 144 15.11 5.53 -8.10
C LYS A 144 16.50 5.40 -7.47
N ASP A 145 16.60 4.71 -6.33
CA ASP A 145 17.86 4.46 -5.64
C ASP A 145 18.08 2.95 -5.49
N SER A 146 19.04 2.43 -6.26
CA SER A 146 19.37 1.01 -6.25
C SER A 146 19.91 0.50 -4.92
N ASN A 147 20.44 1.39 -4.08
CA ASN A 147 21.01 1.07 -2.77
C ASN A 147 20.00 1.22 -1.63
N LEU A 148 18.79 1.71 -1.92
CA LEU A 148 17.73 1.82 -0.93
C LEU A 148 17.24 0.41 -0.56
N VAL A 149 17.46 0.03 0.70
CA VAL A 149 17.03 -1.27 1.24
C VAL A 149 15.66 -1.18 1.89
N CYS A 150 15.38 -0.06 2.57
CA CYS A 150 14.14 0.15 3.30
C CYS A 150 13.83 1.63 3.41
N PHE A 151 12.56 1.95 3.70
CA PHE A 151 12.11 3.30 4.04
C PHE A 151 10.81 3.21 4.84
N HIS A 152 10.37 4.32 5.43
CA HIS A 152 9.09 4.37 6.15
C HIS A 152 8.27 5.59 5.78
N ASP A 153 6.94 5.49 5.93
CA ASP A 153 6.00 6.58 5.68
C ASP A 153 5.18 6.85 6.95
N ASN A 154 5.63 7.85 7.70
CA ASN A 154 5.20 8.13 9.07
C ASN A 154 5.36 6.88 9.98
N GLU A 155 4.54 6.75 11.02
CA GLU A 155 4.55 5.58 11.93
C GLU A 155 3.64 4.43 11.47
N LEU A 156 3.03 4.55 10.28
CA LEU A 156 2.05 3.57 9.79
C LEU A 156 2.70 2.45 8.99
N PHE A 157 3.63 2.78 8.09
CA PHE A 157 4.18 1.83 7.13
C PHE A 157 5.70 1.80 7.15
N ILE A 158 6.25 0.59 7.12
CA ILE A 158 7.65 0.35 6.78
C ILE A 158 7.73 -0.54 5.54
N CYS A 159 8.62 -0.18 4.64
CA CYS A 159 8.76 -0.83 3.35
C CYS A 159 10.17 -1.38 3.17
N LEU A 160 10.26 -2.55 2.55
CA LEU A 160 11.50 -3.18 2.12
C LEU A 160 11.56 -3.16 0.59
N CYS A 161 12.71 -2.77 0.05
CA CYS A 161 12.96 -2.83 -1.39
C CYS A 161 13.50 -4.22 -1.76
N THR A 162 12.89 -4.85 -2.76
CA THR A 162 13.33 -6.14 -3.30
C THR A 162 14.46 -5.95 -4.31
N GLU A 163 15.10 -7.05 -4.70
CA GLU A 163 16.09 -7.05 -5.78
C GLU A 163 15.50 -6.53 -7.10
N GLU A 164 14.24 -6.90 -7.38
CA GLU A 164 13.44 -6.44 -8.52
C GLU A 164 12.94 -4.99 -8.40
N LYS A 165 13.37 -4.27 -7.35
CA LYS A 165 13.02 -2.87 -7.10
C LYS A 165 11.52 -2.63 -6.85
N HIS A 166 10.83 -3.66 -6.38
CA HIS A 166 9.50 -3.52 -5.79
C HIS A 166 9.60 -3.15 -4.31
N ALA A 167 8.58 -2.46 -3.82
CA ALA A 167 8.45 -2.08 -2.42
C ALA A 167 7.44 -3.01 -1.75
N ASN A 168 7.87 -3.76 -0.75
CA ASN A 168 7.00 -4.61 0.05
C ASN A 168 6.78 -3.94 1.41
N CYS A 169 5.55 -3.50 1.67
CA CYS A 169 5.23 -2.61 2.79
C CYS A 169 4.33 -3.28 3.81
N PHE A 170 4.64 -3.05 5.09
CA PHE A 170 3.98 -3.65 6.23
C PHE A 170 3.53 -2.58 7.21
N TYR A 171 2.41 -2.81 7.88
CA TYR A 171 1.99 -1.94 8.98
C TYR A 171 2.92 -2.12 10.18
N LEU A 172 3.39 -1.02 10.76
CA LEU A 172 3.96 -1.08 12.10
C LEU A 172 2.81 -1.28 13.09
N ILE A 173 2.63 -2.51 13.56
CA ILE A 173 1.84 -2.76 14.78
C ILE A 173 2.82 -2.63 15.94
N LEU A 174 2.85 -1.45 16.57
CA LEU A 174 3.50 -1.27 17.86
C LEU A 174 2.66 -2.03 18.89
N ILE A 175 3.15 -3.18 19.35
CA ILE A 175 2.59 -3.94 20.49
C ILE A 175 3.26 -3.43 21.77
#